data_AF-C3V8V1-F1
#
_entry.id   AF-C3V8V1-F1
#
_cell.length_a   1.000
_cell.length_b   1.000
_cell.length_c   1.000
_cell.angle_alpha   90.00
_cell.angle_beta   90.00
_cell.angle_gamma   90.00
#
_symmetry.space_group_name_H-M   'P 1'
#
loop_
_entity.id
_entity.type
_entity.pdbx_description
1 polymer ?
#
loop_
_entity_poly.entity_id
_entity_poly.type
_entity_poly.pdbx_seq_one_letter_code
_entity_poly.pdbx_strand_id
1 'polypeptide(L)'
;NIEGKAVTADDLEATGAMALLLKDAIKPNLVQTLENTPAFIHGGPFANIAHGCNSVLATRTALKLADYVVTEAGFGADLGAEKFFDIKCRYADLKPNAVVIVATVRALKMNGGVVKTELSTENVAAVESGSA
;
A
#
# COMPACT_ATOMS: atom_id res chain seq x y z
N ASN A 1 -14.75 25.44 -19.66
CA ASN A 1 -16.15 25.62 -19.23
C ASN A 1 -16.23 26.79 -18.26
N ILE A 2 -16.81 27.92 -18.67
CA ILE A 2 -16.94 29.12 -17.81
C ILE A 2 -18.19 29.08 -16.90
N GLU A 3 -19.08 28.11 -17.11
CA GLU A 3 -20.32 27.92 -16.34
C GLU A 3 -20.12 27.00 -15.12
N GLY A 4 -18.88 26.57 -14.85
CA GLY A 4 -18.55 25.76 -13.67
C GLY A 4 -19.03 24.31 -13.68
N LYS A 5 -19.60 23.80 -14.79
CA LYS A 5 -19.96 22.38 -14.89
C LYS A 5 -18.70 21.51 -14.99
N ALA A 6 -18.73 20.34 -14.33
CA ALA A 6 -17.64 19.36 -14.45
C ALA A 6 -17.47 18.92 -15.91
N VAL A 7 -16.23 18.70 -16.32
CA VAL A 7 -15.86 18.12 -17.62
C VAL A 7 -15.04 16.87 -17.34
N THR A 8 -15.44 15.76 -17.94
CA THR A 8 -14.85 14.44 -17.77
C THR A 8 -13.91 14.10 -18.94
N ALA A 9 -13.17 13.00 -18.82
CA ALA A 9 -12.33 12.52 -19.93
C ALA A 9 -13.15 12.02 -21.14
N ASP A 10 -14.38 11.55 -20.91
CA ASP A 10 -15.28 11.10 -21.98
C ASP A 10 -15.80 12.28 -22.80
N ASP A 11 -16.03 13.44 -22.18
CA ASP A 11 -16.40 14.68 -22.88
C ASP A 11 -15.29 15.16 -23.85
N LEU A 12 -14.06 14.65 -23.67
CA LEU A 12 -12.89 14.92 -24.51
C LEU A 12 -12.53 13.73 -25.42
N GLU A 13 -13.35 12.68 -25.44
CA GLU A 13 -13.13 11.44 -26.21
C GLU A 13 -11.76 10.76 -25.90
N ALA A 14 -11.19 11.01 -24.71
CA ALA A 14 -9.82 10.62 -24.39
C ALA A 14 -9.70 9.19 -23.81
N THR A 15 -10.79 8.62 -23.30
CA THR A 15 -10.76 7.37 -22.52
C THR A 15 -10.23 6.18 -23.32
N GLY A 16 -10.63 6.02 -24.58
CA GLY A 16 -10.15 4.94 -25.44
C GLY A 16 -8.65 5.01 -25.72
N ALA A 17 -8.14 6.22 -26.00
CA ALA A 17 -6.71 6.45 -26.24
C ALA A 17 -5.88 6.22 -24.97
N MET A 18 -6.35 6.68 -23.81
CA MET A 18 -5.69 6.42 -22.52
C MET A 18 -5.65 4.92 -22.20
N ALA A 19 -6.76 4.20 -22.42
CA ALA A 19 -6.80 2.75 -22.20
C ALA A 19 -5.82 2.01 -23.12
N LEU A 20 -5.69 2.43 -24.38
CA LEU A 20 -4.73 1.86 -25.33
C LEU A 20 -3.28 2.03 -24.84
N LEU A 21 -2.93 3.22 -24.36
CA LEU A 21 -1.59 3.49 -23.80
C LEU A 21 -1.29 2.63 -22.56
N LEU A 22 -2.32 2.26 -21.79
CA LEU A 22 -2.19 1.45 -20.57
C LEU A 22 -2.33 -0.06 -20.82
N LYS A 23 -2.60 -0.50 -22.05
CA LYS A 23 -2.90 -1.90 -22.41
C LYS A 23 -1.86 -2.89 -21.90
N ASP A 24 -0.58 -2.59 -22.06
CA ASP A 24 0.49 -3.47 -21.59
C ASP A 24 0.88 -3.15 -20.15
N ALA A 25 0.82 -1.87 -19.76
CA ALA A 25 1.16 -1.41 -18.42
C ALA A 25 0.25 -1.97 -17.32
N ILE A 26 -0.99 -2.37 -17.66
CA ILE A 26 -1.93 -2.96 -16.69
C ILE A 26 -1.56 -4.40 -16.31
N LYS A 27 -0.64 -5.06 -17.01
CA LYS A 27 -0.23 -6.44 -16.73
C LYS A 27 0.75 -6.47 -15.53
N PRO A 28 0.50 -7.28 -14.47
CA PRO A 28 1.43 -7.40 -13.34
C PRO A 28 2.83 -7.86 -13.76
N ASN A 29 3.88 -7.22 -13.23
CA ASN A 29 5.28 -7.58 -13.53
C ASN A 29 5.76 -8.65 -12.54
N LEU A 30 6.10 -9.83 -13.05
CA LEU A 30 6.67 -10.92 -12.25
C LEU A 30 8.19 -10.76 -12.12
N VAL A 31 8.68 -10.79 -10.88
CA VAL A 31 10.10 -10.84 -10.51
C VAL A 31 10.30 -11.87 -9.40
N GLN A 32 11.47 -11.92 -8.79
CA GLN A 32 11.76 -12.83 -7.68
C GLN A 32 12.62 -12.18 -6.59
N THR A 33 12.54 -12.73 -5.36
CA THR A 33 13.44 -12.39 -4.25
C THR A 33 14.82 -13.04 -4.42
N LEU A 34 15.76 -12.75 -3.50
CA LEU A 34 17.08 -13.39 -3.46
C LEU A 34 17.02 -14.92 -3.30
N GLU A 35 15.93 -15.44 -2.72
CA GLU A 35 15.69 -16.87 -2.48
C GLU A 35 14.72 -17.47 -3.51
N ASN A 36 14.54 -16.80 -4.66
CA ASN A 36 13.68 -17.22 -5.77
C ASN A 36 12.18 -17.29 -5.45
N THR A 37 11.71 -16.60 -4.41
CA THR A 37 10.27 -16.47 -4.14
C THR A 37 9.64 -15.56 -5.21
N PRO A 38 8.57 -15.99 -5.90
CA PRO A 38 7.89 -15.15 -6.88
C PRO A 38 7.32 -13.88 -6.24
N ALA A 39 7.48 -12.73 -6.91
CA ALA A 39 6.96 -11.45 -6.44
C ALA A 39 6.36 -10.63 -7.58
N PHE A 40 5.18 -10.03 -7.35
CA PHE A 40 4.60 -9.05 -8.28
C PHE A 40 4.91 -7.63 -7.84
N ILE A 41 5.45 -6.81 -8.76
CA ILE A 41 5.64 -5.37 -8.56
C ILE A 41 4.74 -4.63 -9.54
N HIS A 42 3.66 -4.00 -9.06
CA HIS A 42 2.69 -3.36 -9.93
C HIS A 42 1.80 -2.33 -9.22
N GLY A 43 1.71 -1.14 -9.81
CA GLY A 43 1.07 0.03 -9.19
C GLY A 43 1.97 0.72 -8.17
N GLY A 44 1.53 1.88 -7.70
CA GLY A 44 2.27 2.68 -6.71
C GLY A 44 1.63 4.05 -6.46
N PRO A 45 0.34 4.12 -6.08
CA PRO A 45 -0.29 5.38 -5.73
C PRO A 45 0.22 5.89 -4.38
N PHE A 46 0.07 7.18 -4.13
CA PHE A 46 0.32 7.76 -2.81
C PHE A 46 -0.61 7.19 -1.74
N ALA A 47 -0.18 7.21 -0.48
CA ALA A 47 -0.95 6.77 0.67
C ALA A 47 -1.63 7.92 1.44
N ASN A 48 -1.38 9.19 1.08
CA ASN A 48 -2.05 10.36 1.65
C ASN A 48 -3.30 10.76 0.85
N ILE A 49 -3.14 11.14 -0.42
CA ILE A 49 -4.24 11.54 -1.33
C ILE A 49 -4.87 10.38 -2.11
N ALA A 50 -4.35 9.17 -1.96
CA ALA A 50 -4.89 7.93 -2.51
C ALA A 50 -4.72 6.79 -1.48
N HIS A 51 -4.95 5.55 -1.91
CA HIS A 51 -5.07 4.39 -1.01
C HIS A 51 -3.76 3.63 -0.73
N GLY A 52 -2.63 4.02 -1.34
CA GLY A 52 -1.31 3.53 -0.92
C GLY A 52 -1.03 2.03 -1.10
N CYS A 53 -1.71 1.34 -2.01
CA CYS A 53 -1.56 -0.10 -2.21
C CYS A 53 -1.07 -0.45 -3.64
N ASN A 54 -0.47 -1.63 -3.80
CA ASN A 54 -0.27 -2.22 -5.13
C ASN A 54 -1.62 -2.52 -5.81
N SER A 55 -1.60 -2.80 -7.12
CA SER A 55 -2.86 -3.00 -7.87
C SER A 55 -3.69 -4.18 -7.40
N VAL A 56 -5.02 -4.05 -7.53
CA VAL A 56 -5.97 -5.14 -7.31
C VAL A 56 -5.66 -6.34 -8.22
N LEU A 57 -5.30 -6.08 -9.48
CA LEU A 57 -5.01 -7.14 -10.44
C LEU A 57 -3.82 -7.99 -10.00
N ALA A 58 -2.74 -7.39 -9.51
CA ALA A 58 -1.59 -8.14 -9.00
C ALA A 58 -1.96 -8.98 -7.76
N THR A 59 -2.69 -8.40 -6.80
CA THR A 59 -3.15 -9.13 -5.60
C THR A 59 -4.08 -10.30 -5.96
N ARG A 60 -5.05 -10.12 -6.88
CA ARG A 60 -5.95 -11.19 -7.31
C ARG A 60 -5.23 -12.28 -8.09
N THR A 61 -4.31 -11.91 -8.98
CA THR A 61 -3.49 -12.89 -9.71
C THR A 61 -2.66 -13.74 -8.74
N ALA A 62 -2.02 -13.13 -7.75
CA ALA A 62 -1.27 -13.85 -6.72
C ALA A 62 -2.16 -14.83 -5.94
N LEU A 63 -3.36 -14.40 -5.53
CA LEU A 63 -4.31 -15.23 -4.76
C LEU A 63 -4.84 -16.44 -5.54
N LYS A 64 -4.69 -16.46 -6.88
CA LYS A 64 -5.03 -17.62 -7.71
C LYS A 64 -3.86 -18.56 -7.97
N LEU A 65 -2.63 -18.12 -7.71
CA LEU A 65 -1.40 -18.84 -8.05
C LEU A 65 -0.63 -19.36 -6.83
N ALA A 66 -0.91 -18.86 -5.63
CA ALA A 66 -0.20 -19.22 -4.41
C ALA A 66 -1.16 -19.50 -3.26
N ASP A 67 -0.73 -20.35 -2.33
CA ASP A 67 -1.49 -20.66 -1.10
C ASP A 67 -1.53 -19.48 -0.14
N TYR A 68 -0.47 -18.67 -0.12
CA TYR A 68 -0.34 -17.47 0.71
C TYR A 68 0.15 -16.29 -0.12
N VAL A 69 -0.46 -15.13 0.12
CA VAL A 69 -0.08 -13.86 -0.52
C VAL A 69 0.17 -12.83 0.56
N VAL A 70 1.41 -12.34 0.61
CA VAL A 70 1.79 -11.21 1.45
C VAL A 70 1.73 -9.94 0.60
N THR A 71 1.09 -8.91 1.14
CA THR A 71 0.99 -7.59 0.52
C THR A 71 1.07 -6.52 1.61
N GLU A 72 1.26 -5.27 1.23
CA GLU A 72 1.46 -4.15 2.15
C GLU A 72 0.69 -2.91 1.69
N ALA A 73 0.59 -1.94 2.60
CA ALA A 73 0.05 -0.61 2.33
C ALA A 73 1.01 0.44 2.92
N GLY A 74 1.12 1.59 2.25
CA GLY A 74 2.05 2.66 2.64
C GLY A 74 1.63 3.41 3.92
N PHE A 75 2.61 4.00 4.60
CA PHE A 75 2.48 4.63 5.94
C PHE A 75 2.10 3.63 7.05
N GLY A 76 1.63 4.13 8.20
CA GLY A 76 1.18 3.33 9.33
C GLY A 76 -0.21 2.73 9.11
N ALA A 77 -0.67 1.93 10.07
CA ALA A 77 -1.97 1.29 10.02
C ALA A 77 -3.15 2.29 10.08
N ASP A 78 -2.91 3.47 10.62
CA ASP A 78 -3.82 4.62 10.69
C ASP A 78 -4.18 5.22 9.31
N LEU A 79 -3.33 5.00 8.30
CA LEU A 79 -3.56 5.47 6.94
C LEU A 79 -3.59 4.33 5.92
N GLY A 80 -2.52 3.55 5.83
CA GLY A 80 -2.37 2.53 4.81
C GLY A 80 -3.33 1.36 5.03
N ALA A 81 -3.34 0.81 6.24
CA ALA A 81 -4.17 -0.35 6.54
C ALA A 81 -5.66 0.03 6.49
N GLU A 82 -6.07 1.15 7.10
CA GLU A 82 -7.45 1.67 6.99
C GLU A 82 -7.91 1.73 5.52
N LYS A 83 -7.16 2.39 4.64
CA LYS A 83 -7.52 2.49 3.22
C LYS A 83 -7.45 1.14 2.50
N PHE A 84 -6.57 0.23 2.90
CA PHE A 84 -6.54 -1.13 2.38
C PHE A 84 -7.84 -1.87 2.71
N PHE A 85 -8.34 -1.78 3.94
CA PHE A 85 -9.58 -2.43 4.36
C PHE A 85 -10.83 -1.73 3.79
N ASP A 86 -10.92 -0.41 3.95
CA ASP A 86 -12.15 0.33 3.67
C ASP A 86 -12.32 0.73 2.20
N ILE A 87 -11.24 0.76 1.42
CA ILE A 87 -11.29 1.05 -0.02
C ILE A 87 -10.95 -0.19 -0.83
N LYS A 88 -9.73 -0.73 -0.72
CA LYS A 88 -9.26 -1.80 -1.60
C LYS A 88 -10.01 -3.10 -1.37
N CYS A 89 -10.16 -3.56 -0.13
CA CYS A 89 -10.87 -4.81 0.17
C CYS A 89 -12.35 -4.73 -0.17
N ARG A 90 -13.00 -3.60 0.17
CA ARG A 90 -14.40 -3.34 -0.19
C ARG A 90 -14.63 -3.34 -1.70
N TYR A 91 -13.75 -2.71 -2.47
CA TYR A 91 -13.85 -2.65 -3.93
C TYR A 91 -13.55 -3.99 -4.62
N ALA A 92 -12.53 -4.71 -4.14
CA ALA A 92 -11.99 -5.88 -4.81
C ALA A 92 -12.49 -7.23 -4.25
N ASP A 93 -13.39 -7.19 -3.27
CA ASP A 93 -13.89 -8.36 -2.53
C ASP A 93 -12.75 -9.23 -1.98
N LEU A 94 -11.83 -8.57 -1.26
CA LEU A 94 -10.70 -9.24 -0.61
C LEU A 94 -10.98 -9.40 0.89
N LYS A 95 -10.60 -10.56 1.44
CA LYS A 95 -10.75 -10.86 2.86
C LYS A 95 -9.40 -11.26 3.45
N PRO A 96 -8.65 -10.32 4.05
CA PRO A 96 -7.36 -10.64 4.68
C PRO A 96 -7.54 -11.65 5.81
N ASN A 97 -6.69 -12.68 5.84
CA ASN A 97 -6.73 -13.74 6.85
C ASN A 97 -5.88 -13.41 8.10
N ALA A 98 -4.88 -12.55 7.95
CA ALA A 98 -3.98 -12.12 9.01
C ALA A 98 -3.43 -10.73 8.69
N VAL A 99 -2.95 -10.04 9.72
CA VAL A 99 -2.28 -8.72 9.61
C VAL A 99 -0.97 -8.79 10.38
N VAL A 100 0.09 -8.24 9.79
CA VAL A 100 1.40 -8.08 10.44
C VAL A 100 1.66 -6.58 10.62
N ILE A 101 1.78 -6.13 11.86
CA ILE A 101 2.14 -4.74 12.19
C ILE A 101 3.64 -4.70 12.48
N VAL A 102 4.41 -4.06 11.59
CA VAL A 102 5.85 -3.93 11.76
C VAL A 102 6.16 -2.82 12.76
N ALA A 103 6.98 -3.14 13.76
CA ALA A 103 7.49 -2.19 14.75
C ALA A 103 8.99 -2.41 14.97
N THR A 104 9.69 -1.38 15.47
CA THR A 104 11.10 -1.50 15.87
C THR A 104 11.31 -0.84 17.22
N VAL A 105 12.20 -1.40 18.05
CA VAL A 105 12.57 -0.84 19.37
C VAL A 105 12.98 0.63 19.25
N ARG A 106 13.71 1.00 18.20
CA ARG A 106 14.12 2.39 17.96
C ARG A 106 12.94 3.31 17.62
N ALA A 107 11.99 2.86 16.80
CA ALA A 107 10.78 3.64 16.50
C ALA A 107 9.92 3.85 17.75
N LEU A 108 9.73 2.81 18.57
CA LEU A 108 8.99 2.92 19.83
C LEU A 108 9.67 3.91 20.79
N LYS A 109 11.00 3.85 20.95
CA LYS A 109 11.73 4.88 21.74
C LYS A 109 11.53 6.29 21.21
N MET A 110 11.50 6.48 19.88
CA MET A 110 11.22 7.80 19.30
C MET A 110 9.82 8.30 19.66
N ASN A 111 8.81 7.43 19.56
CA ASN A 111 7.44 7.78 19.96
C ASN A 111 7.35 8.06 21.48
N GLY A 112 8.18 7.40 22.28
CA GLY A 112 8.35 7.68 23.71
C GLY A 112 9.16 8.94 24.04
N GLY A 113 9.58 9.73 23.05
CA GLY A 113 10.24 11.03 23.21
C GLY A 113 11.76 11.03 23.08
N VAL A 114 12.41 9.89 22.78
CA VAL A 114 13.87 9.83 22.57
C VAL A 114 14.22 10.41 21.21
N VAL A 115 15.16 11.35 21.19
CA VAL A 115 15.63 11.98 19.94
C VAL A 115 16.38 10.98 19.06
N LYS A 116 16.32 11.18 17.74
CA LYS A 116 16.86 10.25 16.74
C LYS A 116 18.34 9.88 16.93
N THR A 117 19.13 10.79 17.48
CA THR A 117 20.57 10.63 17.72
C THR A 117 20.91 9.72 18.91
N GLU A 118 19.94 9.41 19.78
CA GLU A 118 20.17 8.69 21.05
C GLU A 118 19.52 7.29 21.09
N LEU A 119 19.14 6.76 19.92
CA LEU A 119 18.38 5.50 19.82
C LEU A 119 19.23 4.23 19.98
N SER A 120 20.56 4.32 20.10
CA SER A 120 21.44 3.17 20.31
C SER A 120 21.44 2.69 21.76
N THR A 121 21.26 3.60 22.73
CA THR A 121 21.28 3.29 24.16
C THR A 121 20.01 2.54 24.57
N GLU A 122 20.15 1.53 25.42
CA GLU A 122 19.02 0.83 26.03
C GLU A 122 18.15 1.81 26.84
N ASN A 123 16.83 1.73 26.66
CA ASN A 123 15.87 2.52 27.42
C ASN A 123 14.49 1.83 27.35
N VAL A 124 14.21 0.97 28.33
CA VAL A 124 12.96 0.19 28.41
C VAL A 124 11.75 1.10 28.65
N ALA A 125 11.88 2.08 29.55
CA ALA A 125 10.79 3.01 29.88
C ALA A 125 10.30 3.80 28.65
N ALA A 126 11.22 4.22 27.76
CA ALA A 126 10.84 4.88 26.52
C ALA A 126 10.13 3.94 25.53
N VAL A 127 10.50 2.65 25.49
CA VAL A 127 9.78 1.66 24.67
C VAL A 127 8.37 1.47 25.19
N GLU A 128 8.19 1.29 26.50
CA GLU A 128 6.87 1.16 27.12
C GLU A 128 6.00 2.39 26.85
N SER A 129 6.55 3.59 27.05
CA SER A 129 5.87 4.87 26.77
C SER A 129 5.44 5.00 25.31
N GLY A 130 6.31 4.67 24.36
CA GLY A 130 6.02 4.80 22.93
C GLY A 130 5.28 3.61 22.29
N SER A 131 4.91 2.60 23.09
CA SER A 131 4.07 1.47 22.66
C SER A 131 2.58 1.69 22.93
N ALA A 132 2.22 2.74 23.69
CA ALA A 132 0.85 3.15 23.96
C ALA A 132 0.26 3.94 22.78
#